data_AF-A0A6M3L8I9-F1
#
_entry.id   AF-A0A6M3L8I9-F1
#
_cell.length_a   1.000
_cell.length_b   1.000
_cell.length_c   1.000
_cell.angle_alpha   90.00
_cell.angle_beta   90.00
_cell.angle_gamma   90.00
#
_symmetry.space_group_name_H-M   'P 1'
#
loop_
_entity.id
_entity.type
_entity.pdbx_description
1 polymer ?
#
loop_
_entity_poly.entity_id
_entity_poly.type
_entity_poly.pdbx_seq_one_letter_code
_entity_poly.pdbx_strand_id
1 'polypeptide(L)'
;MSKITFACQQCGTVKTIYENKNQSFKYCSRRCYQLSRNAVYGGKVEIVCKYCGVTKLVPHKEVLNGKHKYCSIRCANLDQNKIPPQESNHTCYYNGIKFRSKGEVRYAEWCDAIGLKWEYEPNVFKLPHCNYIPDFYLTDFDKWVEIKCDINDKEHKTREFMKTHSLDVLFRKDINKIRSGLDYGWKN
;
A
#
# COMPACT_ATOMS: atom_id res chain seq x y z
N MET A 1 29.91 41.36 -20.99
CA MET A 1 29.67 39.94 -20.66
C MET A 1 30.88 39.13 -21.10
N SER A 2 31.57 38.50 -20.15
CA SER A 2 32.70 37.59 -20.41
C SER A 2 32.24 36.37 -21.18
N LYS A 3 33.10 35.83 -22.03
CA LYS A 3 32.85 34.57 -22.74
C LYS A 3 33.60 33.45 -22.03
N ILE A 4 32.94 32.31 -21.86
CA ILE A 4 33.55 31.08 -21.38
C ILE A 4 33.64 30.10 -22.55
N THR A 5 34.79 29.47 -22.69
CA THR A 5 35.02 28.35 -23.61
C THR A 5 35.09 27.06 -22.81
N PHE A 6 34.33 26.04 -23.21
CA PHE A 6 34.36 24.72 -22.58
C PHE A 6 34.31 23.60 -23.64
N ALA A 7 34.91 22.45 -23.32
CA ALA A 7 34.80 21.24 -24.11
C ALA A 7 33.62 20.40 -23.61
N CYS A 8 32.78 19.92 -24.52
CA CYS A 8 31.67 19.03 -24.19
C CYS A 8 32.19 17.69 -23.65
N GLN A 9 31.77 17.31 -22.44
CA GLN A 9 32.19 16.05 -21.81
C GLN A 9 31.69 14.79 -22.54
N GLN A 10 30.72 14.92 -23.45
CA GLN A 10 30.17 13.78 -24.21
C GLN A 10 30.81 13.61 -25.60
N CYS A 11 31.13 14.69 -26.31
CA CYS A 11 31.56 14.62 -27.71
C CYS A 11 32.85 15.41 -28.01
N GLY A 12 33.47 16.02 -27.01
CA GLY A 12 34.70 16.80 -27.15
C GLY A 12 34.55 18.16 -27.84
N THR A 13 33.40 18.44 -28.48
CA THR A 13 33.17 19.71 -29.18
C THR A 13 33.36 20.90 -28.23
N VAL A 14 34.22 21.82 -28.65
CA VAL A 14 34.49 23.08 -27.96
C VAL A 14 33.39 24.08 -28.30
N LYS A 15 32.80 24.71 -27.29
CA LYS A 15 31.82 25.80 -27.44
C LYS A 15 32.24 27.02 -26.65
N THR A 16 31.97 28.19 -27.23
CA THR A 16 32.12 29.49 -26.58
C THR A 16 30.76 30.12 -26.38
N ILE A 17 30.46 30.49 -25.14
CA ILE A 17 29.16 31.05 -24.72
C ILE A 17 29.38 32.26 -23.80
N TYR A 18 28.35 33.07 -23.59
CA TYR A 18 28.40 34.16 -22.63
C TYR A 18 28.26 33.62 -21.20
N GLU A 19 29.12 34.10 -20.30
CA GLU A 19 29.13 33.73 -18.89
C GLU A 19 27.82 34.13 -18.21
N ASN A 20 27.22 33.19 -17.47
CA ASN A 20 26.11 33.44 -16.57
C ASN A 20 26.53 32.99 -15.17
N LYS A 21 26.41 33.89 -14.17
CA LYS A 21 26.96 33.75 -12.81
C LYS A 21 26.49 32.46 -12.08
N ASN A 22 25.41 31.82 -12.53
CA ASN A 22 24.81 30.68 -11.86
C ASN A 22 24.87 29.35 -12.65
N GLN A 23 25.66 29.24 -13.73
CA GLN A 23 25.60 28.06 -14.58
C GLN A 23 26.99 27.52 -14.99
N SER A 24 27.25 26.26 -14.65
CA SER A 24 28.37 25.49 -15.20
C SER A 24 27.91 24.70 -16.42
N PHE A 25 28.66 24.81 -17.52
CA PHE A 25 28.30 24.18 -18.80
C PHE A 25 29.20 22.98 -19.06
N LYS A 26 28.60 21.78 -19.05
CA LYS A 26 29.31 20.49 -19.26
C LYS A 26 29.06 19.88 -20.63
N TYR A 27 27.97 20.25 -21.30
CA TYR A 27 27.52 19.62 -22.53
C TYR A 27 27.14 20.66 -23.59
N CYS A 28 27.47 20.39 -24.85
CA CYS A 28 27.21 21.32 -25.96
C CYS A 28 25.74 21.35 -26.42
N SER A 29 24.93 20.37 -26.02
CA SER A 29 23.52 20.23 -26.41
C SER A 29 22.73 19.34 -25.44
N ARG A 30 21.40 19.47 -25.46
CA ARG A 30 20.48 18.56 -24.74
C ARG A 30 20.68 17.10 -25.15
N ARG A 31 20.98 16.85 -26.43
CA ARG A 31 21.30 15.51 -26.95
C ARG A 31 22.57 14.94 -26.30
N CYS A 32 23.64 15.72 -26.21
CA CYS A 32 24.89 15.30 -25.55
C CYS A 32 24.69 15.03 -24.05
N TYR A 33 23.91 15.86 -23.36
CA TYR A 33 23.52 15.59 -21.97
C TYR A 33 22.75 14.28 -21.85
N GLN A 34 21.76 14.04 -22.72
CA GLN A 34 20.95 12.82 -22.68
C GLN A 34 21.77 11.57 -23.00
N LEU A 35 22.68 11.64 -23.98
CA LEU A 35 23.60 10.55 -24.32
C LEU A 35 24.51 10.20 -23.14
N SER A 36 25.10 11.21 -22.50
CA SER A 36 25.90 11.02 -21.29
C SER A 36 25.09 10.36 -20.17
N ARG A 37 23.85 10.80 -19.95
CA ARG A 37 22.97 10.17 -18.96
C ARG A 37 22.57 8.76 -19.33
N ASN A 38 22.26 8.48 -20.60
CA ASN A 38 21.87 7.14 -21.03
C ASN A 38 23.04 6.15 -20.94
N ALA A 39 24.27 6.59 -21.17
CA ALA A 39 25.46 5.76 -20.99
C ALA A 39 25.64 5.34 -19.51
N VAL A 40 25.35 6.24 -18.56
CA VAL A 40 25.51 5.97 -17.12
C VAL A 40 24.28 5.33 -16.48
N TYR A 41 23.07 5.75 -16.82
CA TYR A 41 21.83 5.36 -16.14
C TYR A 41 20.92 4.48 -16.98
N GLY A 42 21.23 4.30 -18.27
CA GLY A 42 20.41 3.55 -19.21
C GLY A 42 20.62 2.03 -19.11
N GLY A 43 19.68 1.30 -19.70
CA GLY A 43 19.74 -0.15 -19.79
C GLY A 43 19.30 -0.90 -18.52
N LYS A 44 19.44 -2.22 -18.59
CA LYS A 44 19.24 -3.15 -17.47
C LYS A 44 20.57 -3.77 -17.10
N VAL A 45 20.78 -4.00 -15.82
CA VAL A 45 21.95 -4.69 -15.27
C VAL A 45 21.49 -5.88 -14.44
N GLU A 46 22.32 -6.91 -14.38
CA GLU A 46 22.09 -8.04 -13.51
C GLU A 46 22.46 -7.70 -12.07
N ILE A 47 21.58 -8.07 -11.14
CA ILE A 47 21.85 -8.02 -9.71
C ILE A 47 21.63 -9.40 -9.12
N VAL A 48 22.48 -9.75 -8.15
CA VAL A 48 22.37 -10.97 -7.35
C VAL A 48 21.66 -10.63 -6.05
N CYS A 49 20.57 -11.33 -5.75
CA CYS A 49 19.83 -11.16 -4.51
C CYS A 49 20.71 -11.51 -3.30
N LYS A 50 20.85 -10.60 -2.34
CA LYS A 50 21.64 -10.84 -1.13
C LYS A 50 21.13 -11.97 -0.24
N TYR A 51 19.83 -12.29 -0.32
CA TYR A 51 19.20 -13.31 0.51
C TYR A 51 19.24 -14.69 -0.13
N CYS A 52 18.71 -14.83 -1.36
CA CYS A 52 18.54 -16.14 -2.01
C CYS A 52 19.54 -16.42 -3.15
N GLY A 53 20.42 -15.48 -3.50
CA GLY A 53 21.40 -15.66 -4.58
C GLY A 53 20.83 -15.62 -6.00
N VAL A 54 19.51 -15.48 -6.18
CA VAL A 54 18.89 -15.39 -7.52
C VAL A 54 19.34 -14.13 -8.25
N THR A 55 19.72 -14.31 -9.51
CA THR A 55 20.07 -13.22 -10.43
C THR A 55 18.85 -12.67 -11.16
N LYS A 56 18.73 -11.35 -11.28
CA LYS A 56 17.67 -10.69 -12.07
C LYS A 56 18.16 -9.45 -12.81
N LEU A 57 17.54 -9.16 -13.96
CA LEU A 57 17.75 -7.94 -14.72
C LEU A 57 16.88 -6.80 -14.17
N VAL A 58 17.50 -5.68 -13.79
CA VAL A 58 16.82 -4.49 -13.25
C VAL A 58 17.31 -3.20 -13.91
N PRO A 59 16.53 -2.11 -13.92
CA PRO A 59 16.98 -0.84 -14.48
C PRO A 59 18.24 -0.31 -13.78
N HIS A 60 19.29 0.00 -14.54
CA HIS A 60 20.57 0.44 -13.99
C HIS A 60 20.43 1.70 -13.11
N LYS A 61 19.61 2.66 -13.56
CA LYS A 61 19.24 3.85 -12.78
C LYS A 61 18.75 3.54 -11.36
N GLU A 62 17.97 2.47 -11.19
CA GLU A 62 17.42 2.13 -9.89
C GLU A 62 18.48 1.54 -8.96
N VAL A 63 19.39 0.74 -9.51
CA VAL A 63 20.56 0.21 -8.79
C VAL A 63 21.46 1.33 -8.30
N LEU A 64 21.76 2.32 -9.15
CA LEU A 64 22.55 3.51 -8.79
C LEU A 64 21.90 4.34 -7.68
N ASN A 65 20.56 4.32 -7.58
CA ASN A 65 19.83 4.95 -6.48
C ASN A 65 19.74 4.07 -5.21
N GLY A 66 20.50 2.97 -5.15
CA GLY A 66 20.54 2.06 -4.00
C GLY A 66 19.35 1.09 -3.90
N LYS A 67 18.53 0.95 -4.95
CA LYS A 67 17.41 -0.02 -5.00
C LYS A 67 17.90 -1.40 -5.48
N HIS A 68 17.01 -2.41 -5.38
CA HIS A 68 17.23 -3.79 -5.87
C HIS A 68 18.39 -4.56 -5.23
N LYS A 69 18.51 -4.49 -3.89
CA LYS A 69 19.41 -5.38 -3.13
C LYS A 69 18.91 -6.84 -3.06
N TYR A 70 17.64 -7.06 -3.35
CA TYR A 70 16.95 -8.35 -3.24
C TYR A 70 16.10 -8.60 -4.48
N CYS A 71 15.81 -9.87 -4.79
CA CYS A 71 14.99 -10.21 -5.93
C CYS A 71 13.52 -9.81 -5.75
N SER A 72 13.05 -9.81 -4.50
CA SER A 72 11.67 -9.54 -4.09
C SER A 72 11.59 -8.86 -2.72
N ILE A 73 10.43 -8.28 -2.40
CA ILE A 73 10.12 -7.76 -1.06
C ILE A 73 10.17 -8.85 0.00
N ARG A 74 9.77 -10.08 -0.34
CA ARG A 74 9.87 -11.25 0.53
C ARG A 74 11.32 -11.52 0.94
N CYS A 75 12.24 -11.56 -0.02
CA CYS A 75 13.67 -11.73 0.27
C CYS A 75 14.24 -10.58 1.10
N ALA A 76 13.81 -9.34 0.85
CA ALA A 76 14.22 -8.19 1.65
C ALA A 76 13.76 -8.29 3.11
N ASN A 77 12.55 -8.79 3.34
CA ASN A 77 11.98 -8.99 4.67
C ASN A 77 12.67 -10.14 5.41
N LEU A 78 12.84 -11.29 4.74
CA LEU A 78 13.51 -12.46 5.31
C LEU A 78 14.95 -12.14 5.72
N ASP A 79 15.71 -11.41 4.89
CA ASP A 79 17.07 -10.98 5.22
C ASP A 79 17.14 -10.06 6.46
N GLN A 80 16.09 -9.29 6.68
CA GLN A 80 15.98 -8.37 7.82
C GLN A 80 15.33 -9.03 9.04
N ASN A 81 15.09 -10.35 9.03
CA ASN A 81 14.26 -11.07 10.01
C ASN A 81 12.91 -10.40 10.28
N LYS A 82 12.43 -9.61 9.32
CA LYS A 82 11.10 -9.05 9.33
C LYS A 82 10.21 -10.16 8.82
N ILE A 83 9.25 -10.58 9.62
CA ILE A 83 8.17 -11.44 9.14
C ILE A 83 7.63 -10.75 7.89
N PRO A 84 7.74 -11.35 6.68
CA PRO A 84 7.16 -10.73 5.50
C PRO A 84 5.70 -10.43 5.83
N PRO A 85 5.15 -9.26 5.46
CA PRO A 85 3.73 -9.00 5.69
C PRO A 85 3.03 -10.21 5.09
N GLN A 86 2.45 -11.05 5.96
CA GLN A 86 2.03 -12.39 5.56
C GLN A 86 1.21 -12.19 4.29
N GLU A 87 1.67 -12.80 3.19
CA GLU A 87 0.99 -12.74 1.91
C GLU A 87 -0.36 -13.37 2.16
N SER A 88 -1.27 -12.48 2.51
CA SER A 88 -2.63 -12.78 2.83
C SER A 88 -3.26 -13.01 1.47
N ASN A 89 -3.10 -14.24 0.98
CA ASN A 89 -4.07 -14.91 0.12
C ASN A 89 -5.37 -15.11 0.91
N HIS A 90 -5.82 -14.10 1.66
CA HIS A 90 -7.18 -14.03 2.17
C HIS A 90 -8.01 -13.68 0.95
N THR A 91 -8.40 -14.75 0.26
CA THR A 91 -9.68 -14.80 -0.43
C THR A 91 -10.74 -14.22 0.51
N CYS A 92 -11.81 -13.62 -0.02
CA CYS A 92 -12.92 -13.17 0.83
C CYS A 92 -13.75 -14.39 1.29
N TYR A 93 -13.10 -15.44 1.79
CA TYR A 93 -13.72 -16.65 2.31
C TYR A 93 -13.18 -16.97 3.69
N TYR A 94 -14.07 -17.31 4.60
CA TYR A 94 -13.74 -17.81 5.93
C TYR A 94 -14.85 -18.74 6.42
N ASN A 95 -14.46 -19.89 6.98
CA ASN A 95 -15.38 -20.94 7.45
C ASN A 95 -16.49 -21.31 6.43
N GLY A 96 -16.15 -21.38 5.14
CA GLY A 96 -17.10 -21.68 4.06
C GLY A 96 -18.00 -20.52 3.62
N ILE A 97 -17.97 -19.37 4.31
CA ILE A 97 -18.75 -18.17 3.99
C ILE A 97 -17.93 -17.26 3.07
N LYS A 98 -18.57 -16.73 2.02
CA LYS A 98 -17.99 -15.72 1.13
C LYS A 98 -18.38 -14.32 1.62
N PHE A 99 -17.39 -13.54 2.01
CA PHE A 99 -17.53 -12.15 2.47
C PHE A 99 -17.40 -11.15 1.31
N ARG A 100 -17.90 -9.93 1.49
CA ARG A 100 -17.79 -8.82 0.52
C ARG A 100 -16.42 -8.16 0.57
N SER A 101 -15.74 -8.20 1.71
CA SER A 101 -14.42 -7.59 1.87
C SER A 101 -13.46 -8.40 2.74
N LYS A 102 -12.17 -8.08 2.62
CA LYS A 102 -11.13 -8.62 3.50
C LYS A 102 -11.23 -8.09 4.94
N GLY A 103 -11.88 -6.94 5.14
CA GLY A 103 -12.10 -6.38 6.47
C GLY A 103 -13.07 -7.25 7.27
N GLU A 104 -14.14 -7.69 6.61
CA GLU A 104 -15.13 -8.59 7.19
C GLU A 104 -14.53 -9.95 7.56
N VAL A 105 -13.75 -10.57 6.67
CA VAL A 105 -13.05 -11.84 6.98
C VAL A 105 -12.23 -11.72 8.25
N ARG A 106 -11.47 -10.64 8.39
CA ARG A 106 -10.62 -10.42 9.57
C ARG A 106 -11.43 -10.18 10.83
N TYR A 107 -12.59 -9.54 10.71
CA TYR A 107 -13.48 -9.32 11.83
C TYR A 107 -14.07 -10.66 12.31
N ALA A 108 -14.53 -11.51 11.39
CA ALA A 108 -15.00 -12.86 11.69
C ALA A 108 -13.90 -13.72 12.37
N GLU A 109 -12.68 -13.73 11.81
CA GLU A 109 -11.53 -14.43 12.40
C GLU A 109 -11.24 -13.96 13.83
N TRP A 110 -11.34 -12.65 14.09
CA TRP A 110 -11.14 -12.09 15.41
C TRP A 110 -12.24 -12.46 16.39
N CYS A 111 -13.51 -12.38 15.96
CA CYS A 111 -14.64 -12.79 16.79
C CYS A 111 -14.47 -14.25 17.23
N ASP A 112 -14.15 -15.17 16.31
CA ASP A 112 -13.91 -16.58 16.63
C ASP A 112 -12.70 -16.76 17.55
N ALA A 113 -11.62 -15.99 17.36
CA ALA A 113 -10.43 -16.05 18.20
C ALA A 113 -10.70 -15.63 19.66
N ILE A 114 -11.65 -14.72 19.91
CA ILE A 114 -12.04 -14.29 21.26
C ILE A 114 -13.30 -15.01 21.78
N GLY A 115 -13.86 -15.94 21.01
CA GLY A 115 -15.07 -16.68 21.37
C GLY A 115 -16.36 -15.85 21.32
N LEU A 116 -16.38 -14.74 20.57
CA LEU A 116 -17.54 -13.89 20.37
C LEU A 116 -18.46 -14.51 19.31
N LYS A 117 -19.75 -14.72 19.63
CA LYS A 117 -20.69 -15.27 18.64
C LYS A 117 -21.21 -14.20 17.68
N TRP A 118 -21.17 -14.49 16.39
CA TRP A 118 -21.60 -13.59 15.33
C TRP A 118 -22.38 -14.31 14.24
N GLU A 119 -23.24 -13.55 13.57
CA GLU A 119 -23.91 -13.94 12.32
C GLU A 119 -23.55 -12.94 11.22
N TYR A 120 -23.36 -13.43 9.99
CA TYR A 120 -23.03 -12.59 8.82
C TYR A 120 -24.25 -12.31 7.97
N GLU A 121 -24.54 -11.02 7.76
CA GLU A 121 -25.69 -10.52 6.99
C GLU A 121 -27.04 -11.22 7.29
N PRO A 122 -27.41 -11.44 8.56
CA PRO A 122 -28.54 -12.31 8.89
C PRO A 122 -29.90 -11.74 8.49
N ASN A 123 -30.03 -10.40 8.42
CA ASN A 123 -31.31 -9.73 8.20
C ASN A 123 -31.23 -8.56 7.22
N VAL A 124 -32.31 -8.40 6.46
CA VAL A 124 -32.56 -7.25 5.60
C VAL A 124 -33.55 -6.30 6.28
N PHE A 125 -33.14 -5.04 6.45
CA PHE A 125 -33.97 -3.99 7.03
C PHE A 125 -34.48 -3.04 5.95
N LYS A 126 -35.77 -2.70 6.03
CA LYS A 126 -36.40 -1.69 5.17
C LYS A 126 -36.23 -0.32 5.81
N LEU A 127 -35.38 0.52 5.22
CA LEU A 127 -35.23 1.94 5.58
C LEU A 127 -36.07 2.82 4.63
N PRO A 128 -36.35 4.09 4.99
CA PRO A 128 -37.23 4.96 4.20
C PRO A 128 -36.92 5.06 2.70
N HIS A 129 -35.64 4.95 2.32
CA HIS A 129 -35.17 5.14 0.94
C HIS A 129 -34.42 3.95 0.36
N CYS A 130 -34.26 2.85 1.12
CA CYS A 130 -33.50 1.69 0.66
C CYS A 130 -33.66 0.48 1.57
N ASN A 131 -33.26 -0.69 1.09
CA ASN A 131 -32.94 -1.81 1.96
C ASN A 131 -31.50 -1.66 2.49
N TYR A 132 -31.30 -2.08 3.74
CA TYR A 132 -30.01 -2.09 4.41
C TYR A 132 -29.77 -3.45 5.07
N ILE A 133 -28.55 -3.96 4.91
CA ILE A 133 -28.09 -5.24 5.46
C ILE A 133 -26.77 -4.91 6.16
N PRO A 134 -26.76 -4.81 7.50
CA PRO A 134 -25.52 -4.67 8.24
C PRO A 134 -24.64 -5.92 8.05
N ASP A 135 -23.33 -5.75 8.15
CA ASP A 135 -22.40 -6.84 7.86
C ASP A 135 -22.46 -7.96 8.92
N PHE A 136 -22.52 -7.62 10.22
CA PHE A 136 -22.52 -8.59 11.32
C PHE A 136 -23.57 -8.30 12.39
N TYR A 137 -24.01 -9.36 13.06
CA TYR A 137 -24.80 -9.31 14.28
C TYR A 137 -24.13 -10.10 15.40
N LEU A 138 -23.87 -9.46 16.53
CA LEU A 138 -23.26 -10.05 17.73
C LEU A 138 -24.36 -10.52 18.68
N THR A 139 -24.68 -11.82 18.61
CA THR A 139 -25.83 -12.42 19.31
C THR A 139 -25.75 -12.29 20.82
N ASP A 140 -24.55 -12.38 21.42
CA ASP A 140 -24.39 -12.25 22.87
C ASP A 140 -24.62 -10.81 23.39
N PHE A 141 -24.61 -9.81 22.51
CA PHE A 141 -24.69 -8.38 22.88
C PHE A 141 -25.91 -7.65 22.29
N ASP A 142 -26.75 -8.34 21.52
CA ASP A 142 -27.82 -7.73 20.72
C ASP A 142 -27.36 -6.47 19.97
N LYS A 143 -26.24 -6.62 19.24
CA LYS A 143 -25.54 -5.50 18.64
C LYS A 143 -25.15 -5.77 17.19
N TRP A 144 -25.39 -4.80 16.32
CA TRP A 144 -24.97 -4.84 14.92
C TRP A 144 -23.56 -4.25 14.74
N VAL A 145 -22.84 -4.72 13.73
CA VAL A 145 -21.54 -4.17 13.34
C VAL A 145 -21.45 -4.00 11.83
N GLU A 146 -20.98 -2.83 11.39
CA GLU A 146 -20.73 -2.49 9.97
C GLU A 146 -19.23 -2.23 9.76
N ILE A 147 -18.65 -2.84 8.72
CA ILE A 147 -17.24 -2.71 8.38
C ILE A 147 -17.07 -1.76 7.18
N LYS A 148 -16.41 -0.62 7.41
CA LYS A 148 -16.15 0.40 6.38
C LYS A 148 -14.68 0.46 5.97
N CYS A 149 -14.44 0.59 4.66
CA CYS A 149 -13.09 0.72 4.12
C CYS A 149 -12.47 2.11 4.36
N ASP A 150 -13.29 3.16 4.32
CA ASP A 150 -12.87 4.56 4.45
C ASP A 150 -13.96 5.38 5.15
N ILE A 151 -13.58 6.47 5.82
CA ILE A 151 -14.46 7.40 6.53
C ILE A 151 -15.36 8.20 5.59
N ASN A 152 -14.98 8.28 4.31
CA ASN A 152 -15.75 8.99 3.29
C ASN A 152 -16.88 8.14 2.68
N ASP A 153 -17.06 6.88 3.13
CA ASP A 153 -18.14 6.04 2.64
C ASP A 153 -19.50 6.59 3.11
N LYS A 154 -20.49 6.62 2.22
CA LYS A 154 -21.74 7.36 2.41
C LYS A 154 -22.53 6.82 3.61
N GLU A 155 -22.51 7.57 4.71
CA GLU A 155 -23.05 7.17 6.02
C GLU A 155 -24.59 7.19 6.13
N HIS A 156 -25.33 7.63 5.12
CA HIS A 156 -26.77 7.93 5.31
C HIS A 156 -27.57 6.73 5.80
N LYS A 157 -27.37 5.53 5.22
CA LYS A 157 -28.09 4.31 5.64
C LYS A 157 -27.70 3.87 7.06
N THR A 158 -26.41 3.87 7.35
CA THR A 158 -25.83 3.54 8.66
C THR A 158 -26.37 4.46 9.75
N ARG A 159 -26.42 5.78 9.49
CA ARG A 159 -26.99 6.77 10.42
C ARG A 159 -28.50 6.61 10.60
N GLU A 160 -29.25 6.32 9.54
CA GLU A 160 -30.68 6.02 9.67
C GLU A 160 -30.92 4.76 10.51
N PHE A 161 -30.11 3.72 10.33
CA PHE A 161 -30.23 2.48 11.09
C PHE A 161 -29.87 2.64 12.57
N MET A 162 -28.83 3.43 12.87
CA MET A 162 -28.42 3.78 14.25
C MET A 162 -29.52 4.46 15.07
N LYS A 163 -30.53 5.07 14.43
CA LYS A 163 -31.64 5.72 15.16
C LYS A 163 -32.51 4.71 15.92
N THR A 164 -32.55 3.47 15.45
CA THR A 164 -33.46 2.44 15.97
C THR A 164 -32.74 1.18 16.45
N HIS A 165 -31.46 1.01 16.11
CA HIS A 165 -30.69 -0.19 16.44
C HIS A 165 -29.31 0.19 17.01
N SER A 166 -28.81 -0.64 17.93
CA SER A 166 -27.44 -0.56 18.43
C SER A 166 -26.48 -1.03 17.32
N LEU A 167 -25.73 -0.11 16.71
CA LEU A 167 -24.80 -0.39 15.61
C LEU A 167 -23.44 0.25 15.88
N ASP A 168 -22.37 -0.56 15.86
CA ASP A 168 -20.99 -0.07 15.84
C ASP A 168 -20.45 -0.07 14.40
N VAL A 169 -19.75 1.01 14.02
CA VAL A 169 -19.11 1.12 12.70
C VAL A 169 -17.61 1.04 12.87
N LEU A 170 -17.00 0.00 12.31
CA LEU A 170 -15.57 -0.23 12.35
C LEU A 170 -14.95 0.12 11.01
N PHE A 171 -13.94 0.98 11.03
CA PHE A 171 -13.21 1.34 9.83
C PHE A 171 -11.96 0.46 9.65
N ARG A 172 -11.37 0.49 8.46
CA ARG A 172 -10.11 -0.20 8.16
C ARG A 172 -9.00 0.04 9.20
N LYS A 173 -8.93 1.25 9.77
CA LYS A 173 -7.97 1.58 10.84
C LYS A 173 -8.21 0.76 12.12
N ASP A 174 -9.47 0.48 12.43
CA ASP A 174 -9.89 -0.28 13.59
C ASP A 174 -9.58 -1.77 13.38
N ILE A 175 -9.92 -2.31 12.21
CA ILE A 175 -9.54 -3.67 11.80
C ILE A 175 -8.01 -3.89 11.78
N ASN A 176 -7.23 -2.87 11.43
CA ASN A 176 -5.77 -2.99 11.43
C ASN A 176 -5.17 -3.06 12.83
N LYS A 177 -5.80 -2.48 13.86
CA LYS A 177 -5.33 -2.60 15.24
C LYS A 177 -5.61 -3.99 15.81
N ILE A 178 -6.72 -4.63 15.42
CA ILE A 178 -6.98 -6.06 15.70
C ILE A 178 -5.78 -6.92 15.25
N ARG A 179 -5.23 -6.62 14.06
CA ARG A 179 -4.04 -7.32 13.51
C ARG A 179 -2.77 -7.18 14.35
N SER A 180 -2.66 -6.14 15.17
CA SER A 180 -1.45 -5.90 15.99
C SER A 180 -1.49 -6.58 17.36
N GLY A 181 -2.57 -7.28 17.73
CA GLY A 181 -2.73 -7.84 19.07
C GLY A 181 -2.79 -6.78 20.18
N LEU A 182 -3.04 -5.51 19.80
CA LEU A 182 -3.26 -4.43 20.74
C LEU A 182 -4.70 -4.48 21.20
N ASP A 183 -4.89 -4.59 22.50
CA ASP A 183 -6.17 -4.61 23.19
C ASP A 183 -7.03 -3.42 22.75
N TYR A 184 -8.15 -3.71 22.08
CA TYR A 184 -9.15 -2.70 21.77
C TYR A 184 -9.92 -2.49 23.06
N GLY A 185 -9.53 -1.47 23.83
CA GLY A 185 -10.02 -1.18 25.18
C GLY A 185 -11.51 -0.90 25.30
N TRP A 186 -12.35 -1.91 25.03
CA TRP A 186 -13.71 -2.04 25.56
C TRP A 186 -13.58 -2.44 27.02
N LYS A 187 -13.18 -1.48 27.87
CA LYS A 187 -13.39 -1.64 29.30
C LYS A 187 -14.90 -1.64 29.53
N ASN A 188 -15.35 -2.68 30.25
CA ASN A 188 -16.69 -2.88 30.78
C ASN A 188 -17.43 -1.59 31.16
#